data_AF-G9KC00-F1
#
_entry.id   AF-G9KC00-F1
#
_cell.length_a   1.000
_cell.length_b   1.000
_cell.length_c   1.000
_cell.angle_alpha   90.00
_cell.angle_beta   90.00
_cell.angle_gamma   90.00
#
_symmetry.space_group_name_H-M   'P 1'
#
loop_
_entity.id
_entity.type
_entity.pdbx_description
1 polymer ?
#
loop_
_entity_poly.entity_id
_entity_poly.type
_entity_poly.pdbx_seq_one_letter_code
_entity_poly.pdbx_strand_id
1 'polypeptide(L)'
;EDWVPANTEPIERCGFTVKNLPTGAKILFRVVAVNIAGRSEPASLFQPVTIREIVQQPKIRLPRHLRQTYILKVGEHINLVIPFQGKPRPQVVWTKGGAPLDPNRVHVRTSDFDTVFFVRQAARSDSGEYELTVQI
;
A
#
# COMPACT_ATOMS: atom_id res chain seq x y z
N GLU A 1 -24.58 -23.06 -16.57
CA GLU A 1 -23.75 -22.18 -15.73
C GLU A 1 -23.27 -21.02 -16.59
N ASP A 2 -23.83 -19.84 -16.39
CA ASP A 2 -23.55 -18.70 -17.24
C ASP A 2 -22.42 -17.86 -16.63
N TRP A 3 -21.26 -17.92 -17.27
CA TRP A 3 -20.09 -17.14 -16.86
C TRP A 3 -20.16 -15.74 -17.44
N VAL A 4 -20.08 -14.72 -16.58
CA VAL A 4 -20.07 -13.32 -17.01
C VAL A 4 -18.61 -12.87 -17.25
N PRO A 5 -18.28 -12.36 -18.45
CA PRO A 5 -16.95 -11.83 -18.72
C PRO A 5 -16.68 -10.60 -17.86
N ALA A 6 -15.55 -10.59 -17.15
CA ALA A 6 -15.15 -9.45 -16.32
C ALA A 6 -14.36 -8.38 -17.11
N ASN A 7 -13.89 -8.73 -18.31
CA ASN A 7 -13.13 -7.88 -19.23
C ASN A 7 -13.55 -8.16 -20.68
N THR A 8 -13.48 -7.15 -21.55
CA THR A 8 -13.86 -7.26 -22.97
C THR A 8 -12.69 -7.64 -23.87
N GLU A 9 -11.48 -7.19 -23.52
CA GLU A 9 -10.25 -7.43 -24.29
C GLU A 9 -9.21 -8.19 -23.48
N PRO A 10 -8.25 -8.89 -24.14
CA PRO A 10 -7.13 -9.52 -23.45
C PRO A 10 -6.36 -8.52 -22.60
N ILE A 11 -5.98 -8.94 -21.39
CA ILE A 11 -5.25 -8.09 -20.46
C ILE A 11 -3.77 -8.40 -20.64
N GLU A 12 -2.98 -7.37 -21.01
CA GLU A 12 -1.54 -7.53 -21.22
C GLU A 12 -0.79 -7.92 -19.93
N ARG A 13 -1.31 -7.49 -18.77
CA ARG A 13 -0.74 -7.79 -17.45
C ARG A 13 -1.34 -9.06 -16.87
N CYS A 14 -0.54 -9.80 -16.09
CA CYS A 14 -0.97 -11.00 -15.37
C CYS A 14 -1.85 -10.71 -14.14
N GLY A 15 -2.67 -9.66 -14.17
CA GLY A 15 -3.51 -9.25 -13.03
C GLY A 15 -4.68 -8.37 -13.46
N PHE A 16 -5.83 -8.60 -12.83
CA PHE A 16 -7.07 -7.88 -13.10
C PHE A 16 -7.87 -7.68 -11.82
N THR A 17 -8.45 -6.48 -11.64
CA THR A 17 -9.32 -6.17 -10.51
C THR A 17 -10.74 -5.98 -11.00
N VAL A 18 -11.61 -6.93 -10.66
CA VAL A 18 -13.05 -6.83 -10.92
C VAL A 18 -13.67 -5.87 -9.90
N LYS A 19 -14.33 -4.82 -10.37
CA LYS A 19 -15.01 -3.81 -9.54
C LYS A 19 -16.51 -4.06 -9.51
N ASN A 20 -17.22 -3.40 -8.59
CA ASN A 20 -18.69 -3.38 -8.51
C ASN A 20 -19.33 -4.76 -8.32
N LEU A 21 -18.67 -5.63 -7.56
CA LEU A 21 -19.23 -6.93 -7.20
C LEU A 21 -20.26 -6.78 -6.08
N PRO A 22 -21.36 -7.57 -6.11
CA PRO A 22 -22.39 -7.51 -5.08
C PRO A 22 -21.85 -7.99 -3.72
N THR A 23 -21.87 -7.10 -2.72
CA THR A 23 -21.46 -7.40 -1.33
C THR A 23 -22.31 -8.55 -0.76
N GLY A 24 -21.64 -9.50 -0.11
CA GLY A 24 -22.25 -10.69 0.49
C GLY A 24 -22.39 -11.89 -0.45
N ALA A 25 -22.26 -11.69 -1.77
CA ALA A 25 -22.38 -12.77 -2.74
C ALA A 25 -21.19 -13.75 -2.67
N LYS A 26 -21.43 -15.03 -2.97
CA LYS A 26 -20.39 -16.04 -3.18
C LYS A 26 -20.19 -16.22 -4.68
N ILE A 27 -19.00 -15.88 -5.17
CA ILE A 27 -18.69 -15.84 -6.61
C ILE A 27 -17.51 -16.76 -6.91
N LEU A 28 -17.61 -17.53 -7.98
CA LEU A 28 -16.48 -18.26 -8.56
C LEU A 28 -15.81 -17.39 -9.62
N PHE A 29 -14.48 -17.36 -9.60
CA PHE A 29 -13.68 -16.72 -10.63
C PHE A 29 -13.01 -17.80 -11.48
N ARG A 30 -12.93 -17.54 -12.79
CA ARG A 30 -12.08 -18.29 -13.71
C ARG A 30 -11.26 -17.35 -14.58
N VAL A 31 -10.07 -17.80 -14.97
CA VAL A 31 -9.15 -17.05 -15.83
C VAL A 31 -8.83 -17.89 -17.07
N VAL A 32 -8.75 -17.24 -18.22
CA VAL A 32 -8.35 -17.85 -19.49
C VAL A 32 -7.15 -17.06 -20.02
N ALA A 33 -6.04 -17.73 -20.29
CA ALA A 33 -4.87 -17.10 -20.90
C ALA A 33 -5.04 -17.05 -22.42
N VAL A 34 -4.49 -16.02 -23.06
CA VAL A 34 -4.53 -15.86 -24.52
C VAL A 34 -3.12 -15.55 -25.02
N ASN A 35 -2.67 -16.28 -26.05
CA ASN A 35 -1.43 -16.02 -26.77
C ASN A 35 -1.69 -16.03 -28.29
N ILE A 36 -0.63 -15.96 -29.10
CA ILE A 36 -0.73 -15.99 -30.57
C ILE A 36 -1.40 -17.25 -31.14
N ALA A 37 -1.39 -18.37 -30.40
CA ALA A 37 -1.99 -19.63 -30.79
C ALA A 37 -3.47 -19.75 -30.35
N GLY A 38 -3.96 -18.83 -29.52
CA GLY A 38 -5.35 -18.79 -29.07
C GLY A 38 -5.52 -18.82 -27.54
N ARG A 39 -6.67 -19.34 -27.10
CA ARG A 39 -7.09 -19.37 -25.69
C ARG A 39 -6.68 -20.69 -25.01
N SER A 40 -6.28 -20.62 -23.75
CA SER A 40 -6.05 -21.81 -22.92
C SER A 40 -7.36 -22.42 -22.40
N GLU A 41 -7.25 -23.60 -21.78
CA GLU A 41 -8.29 -24.07 -20.87
C GLU A 41 -8.50 -23.08 -19.71
N PRO A 42 -9.74 -22.90 -19.23
CA PRO A 42 -10.02 -22.03 -18.09
C PRO A 42 -9.49 -22.61 -16.77
N ALA A 43 -8.82 -21.77 -15.98
CA ALA A 43 -8.46 -22.09 -14.61
C ALA A 43 -9.46 -21.45 -13.65
N SER A 44 -10.20 -22.25 -12.87
CA SER A 44 -11.17 -21.78 -11.88
C SER A 44 -10.69 -22.00 -10.44
N LEU A 45 -11.25 -21.23 -9.50
CA LEU A 45 -11.07 -21.47 -8.08
C LEU A 45 -11.84 -22.71 -7.63
N PHE A 46 -11.26 -23.50 -6.71
CA PHE A 46 -11.92 -24.66 -6.12
C PHE A 46 -13.11 -24.30 -5.22
N GLN A 47 -13.09 -23.11 -4.63
CA GLN A 47 -14.12 -22.64 -3.70
C GLN A 47 -14.60 -21.22 -4.08
N PRO A 48 -15.90 -20.93 -3.91
CA PRO A 48 -16.42 -19.58 -4.11
C PRO A 48 -15.79 -18.57 -3.14
N VAL A 49 -15.54 -17.36 -3.63
CA VAL A 49 -15.07 -16.23 -2.83
C VAL A 49 -16.29 -15.44 -2.35
N THR A 50 -16.41 -15.23 -1.04
CA THR A 50 -17.41 -14.33 -0.47
C THR A 50 -16.95 -12.89 -0.64
N ILE A 51 -17.72 -12.10 -1.38
CA ILE A 51 -17.45 -10.67 -1.57
C ILE A 51 -17.78 -9.94 -0.27
N ARG A 52 -16.75 -9.45 0.40
CA ARG A 52 -16.89 -8.64 1.60
C ARG A 52 -15.77 -7.61 1.62
N GLU A 53 -16.00 -6.54 2.33
CA GLU A 53 -14.92 -5.59 2.61
C GLU A 53 -13.82 -6.31 3.39
N ILE A 54 -12.59 -6.24 2.87
CA ILE A 54 -11.43 -6.75 3.57
C ILE A 54 -11.06 -5.68 4.58
N VAL A 55 -11.31 -5.95 5.86
CA VAL A 55 -10.86 -5.09 6.95
C VAL A 55 -9.62 -5.70 7.57
N GLN A 56 -8.51 -4.96 7.52
CA GLN A 56 -7.25 -5.31 8.15
C GLN A 56 -6.81 -4.11 8.98
N GLN A 57 -6.64 -4.31 10.28
CA GLN A 57 -6.18 -3.26 11.18
C GLN A 57 -4.86 -2.67 10.70
N PRO A 58 -4.68 -1.34 10.84
CA PRO A 58 -3.45 -0.68 10.43
C PRO A 58 -2.29 -1.20 11.26
N LYS A 59 -1.18 -1.50 10.60
CA LYS A 59 0.03 -2.00 11.27
C LYS A 59 1.28 -1.37 10.66
N ILE A 60 2.05 -0.69 11.49
CA ILE A 60 3.37 -0.17 11.12
C ILE A 60 4.41 -1.26 11.33
N ARG A 61 5.31 -1.44 10.36
CA ARG A 61 6.48 -2.31 10.51
C ARG A 61 7.73 -1.45 10.62
N LEU A 62 8.02 -1.00 11.84
CA LEU A 62 9.19 -0.17 12.10
C LEU A 62 10.50 -0.94 11.83
N PRO A 63 11.34 -0.49 10.88
CA PRO A 63 12.64 -1.08 10.59
C PRO A 63 13.52 -1.13 11.84
N ARG A 64 14.36 -2.15 11.97
CA ARG A 64 15.19 -2.36 13.17
C ARG A 64 16.07 -1.14 13.50
N HIS A 65 16.64 -0.50 12.48
CA HIS A 65 17.51 0.67 12.64
C HIS A 65 16.77 1.92 13.15
N LEU A 66 15.43 1.94 13.12
CA LEU A 66 14.59 3.03 13.63
C LEU A 66 13.94 2.72 14.98
N ARG A 67 14.24 1.57 15.59
CA ARG A 67 13.76 1.22 16.95
C ARG A 67 14.58 1.87 18.05
N GLN A 68 15.70 2.49 17.68
CA GLN A 68 16.59 3.27 18.54
C GLN A 68 16.64 4.70 18.00
N THR A 69 17.22 5.60 18.78
CA THR A 69 17.46 6.98 18.33
C THR A 69 18.24 6.99 17.02
N TYR A 70 17.67 7.63 16.00
CA TYR A 70 18.30 7.81 14.71
C TYR A 70 19.26 9.01 14.77
N ILE A 71 20.57 8.75 14.65
CA ILE A 71 21.63 9.75 14.81
C ILE A 71 22.39 9.89 13.50
N LEU A 72 22.61 11.14 13.06
CA LEU A 72 23.33 11.50 11.85
C LEU A 72 24.07 12.83 12.04
N LYS A 73 25.00 13.13 11.13
CA LYS A 73 25.73 14.42 11.14
C LYS A 73 24.94 15.50 10.39
N VAL A 74 25.19 16.74 10.77
CA VAL A 74 24.69 17.91 10.01
C VAL A 74 25.19 17.82 8.56
N GLY A 75 24.31 18.11 7.62
CA GLY A 75 24.56 18.03 6.18
C GLY A 75 24.23 16.69 5.54
N GLU A 76 24.08 15.61 6.31
CA GLU A 76 23.68 14.30 5.78
C GLU A 76 22.18 14.26 5.40
N HIS A 77 21.80 13.27 4.60
CA HIS A 77 20.42 13.05 4.19
C HIS A 77 19.68 12.18 5.22
N ILE A 78 18.46 12.57 5.59
CA ILE A 78 17.52 11.68 6.30
C ILE A 78 16.64 11.02 5.24
N ASN A 79 16.58 9.70 5.22
CA ASN A 79 15.70 8.94 4.34
C ASN A 79 15.10 7.74 5.09
N LEU A 80 13.91 7.92 5.66
CA LEU A 80 13.24 6.89 6.44
C LEU A 80 12.15 6.25 5.58
N VAL A 81 12.29 4.95 5.33
CA VAL A 81 11.26 4.15 4.63
C VAL A 81 10.58 3.26 5.66
N ILE A 82 9.30 3.53 5.92
CA ILE A 82 8.53 2.81 6.94
C ILE A 82 7.35 2.11 6.27
N PRO A 83 7.41 0.76 6.16
CA PRO A 83 6.29 -0.02 5.65
C PRO A 83 5.09 0.00 6.61
N PHE A 84 3.89 0.02 6.04
CA PHE A 84 2.64 -0.15 6.76
C PHE A 84 1.70 -1.10 6.02
N GLN A 85 0.72 -1.62 6.75
CA GLN A 85 -0.34 -2.48 6.26
C GLN A 85 -1.67 -1.95 6.77
N GLY A 86 -2.76 -2.24 6.07
CA GLY A 86 -4.10 -1.83 6.46
C GLY A 86 -5.07 -1.96 5.28
N LYS A 87 -6.30 -2.38 5.58
CA LYS A 87 -7.40 -2.43 4.61
C LYS A 87 -8.68 -1.93 5.32
N PRO A 88 -9.43 -0.97 4.74
CA PRO A 88 -9.14 -0.21 3.51
C PRO A 88 -7.82 0.60 3.61
N ARG A 89 -7.41 1.22 2.50
CA ARG A 89 -6.11 1.93 2.43
C ARG A 89 -6.02 2.93 3.59
N PRO A 90 -5.06 2.78 4.51
CA PRO A 90 -4.99 3.64 5.67
C PRO A 90 -4.47 5.03 5.30
N GLN A 91 -4.88 6.02 6.07
CA GLN A 91 -4.28 7.35 6.05
C GLN A 91 -3.02 7.36 6.90
N VAL A 92 -2.01 8.08 6.42
CA VAL A 92 -0.71 8.21 7.07
C VAL A 92 -0.49 9.67 7.43
N VAL A 93 -0.23 9.93 8.70
CA VAL A 93 0.00 11.28 9.24
C VAL A 93 1.36 11.31 9.92
N TRP A 94 2.13 12.34 9.62
CA TRP A 94 3.40 12.64 10.26
C TRP A 94 3.31 13.96 11.01
N THR A 95 3.86 14.01 12.22
CA THR A 95 4.00 15.23 13.01
C THR A 95 5.40 15.34 13.60
N LYS A 96 5.77 16.55 14.01
CA LYS A 96 6.98 16.82 14.79
C LYS A 96 6.58 17.55 16.06
N GLY A 97 6.81 16.94 17.23
CA GLY A 97 6.38 17.51 18.51
C GLY A 97 4.88 17.87 18.55
N GLY A 98 4.03 17.05 17.92
CA GLY A 98 2.58 17.26 17.83
C GLY A 98 2.12 18.26 16.76
N ALA A 99 3.03 18.99 16.09
CA ALA A 99 2.69 19.92 15.02
C ALA A 99 2.84 19.28 13.63
N PRO A 100 2.08 19.74 12.62
CA PRO A 100 2.29 19.35 11.22
C PRO A 100 3.74 19.61 10.77
N LEU A 101 4.25 18.77 9.89
CA LEU A 101 5.58 18.95 9.31
C LEU A 101 5.65 20.22 8.46
N ASP A 102 6.79 20.91 8.49
CA ASP A 102 7.11 21.98 7.55
C ASP A 102 7.37 21.37 6.15
N PRO A 103 6.52 21.63 5.15
CA PRO A 103 6.65 21.06 3.82
C PRO A 103 7.86 21.60 3.05
N ASN A 104 8.40 22.76 3.42
CA ASN A 104 9.64 23.27 2.83
C ASN A 104 10.88 22.54 3.35
N ARG A 105 10.76 21.90 4.53
CA ARG A 105 11.87 21.21 5.19
C ARG A 105 11.83 19.70 4.99
N VAL A 106 10.65 19.10 5.10
CA VAL A 106 10.45 17.66 5.07
C VAL A 106 9.60 17.26 3.87
N HIS A 107 10.10 16.33 3.08
CA HIS A 107 9.37 15.76 1.95
C HIS A 107 8.84 14.38 2.36
N VAL A 108 7.52 14.22 2.35
CA VAL A 108 6.84 12.95 2.64
C VAL A 108 6.21 12.41 1.36
N ARG A 109 6.44 11.13 1.07
CA ARG A 109 5.75 10.39 0.01
C ARG A 109 5.13 9.13 0.57
N THR A 110 3.85 8.90 0.32
CA THR A 110 3.12 7.74 0.81
C THR A 110 2.61 6.91 -0.37
N SER A 111 2.96 5.63 -0.41
CA SER A 111 2.44 4.64 -1.36
C SER A 111 1.25 3.88 -0.76
N ASP A 112 0.92 2.71 -1.30
CA ASP A 112 -0.05 1.80 -0.72
C ASP A 112 0.54 0.90 0.40
N PHE A 113 1.86 0.84 0.51
CA PHE A 113 2.57 -0.11 1.37
C PHE A 113 3.64 0.52 2.26
N ASP A 114 4.04 1.75 1.99
CA ASP A 114 5.08 2.44 2.74
C ASP A 114 4.91 3.97 2.73
N THR A 115 5.56 4.61 3.69
CA THR A 115 5.76 6.04 3.73
C THR A 115 7.26 6.33 3.77
N VAL A 116 7.67 7.34 3.00
CA VAL A 116 9.04 7.81 2.88
C VAL A 116 9.11 9.22 3.46
N PHE A 117 9.92 9.40 4.50
CA PHE A 117 10.23 10.69 5.10
C PHE A 117 11.64 11.10 4.68
N PHE A 118 11.79 12.27 4.07
CA PHE A 118 13.06 12.74 3.52
C PHE A 118 13.42 14.17 3.94
N VAL A 119 14.66 14.36 4.37
CA VAL A 119 15.29 15.68 4.58
C VAL A 119 16.62 15.71 3.84
N ARG A 120 16.81 16.71 2.96
CA ARG A 120 17.98 16.77 2.07
C ARG A 120 19.29 17.09 2.78
N GLN A 121 19.33 18.03 3.71
CA GLN A 121 20.58 18.37 4.40
C GLN A 121 20.24 18.61 5.84
N ALA A 122 20.48 17.63 6.69
CA ALA A 122 20.09 17.68 8.09
C ALA A 122 20.72 18.89 8.79
N ALA A 123 19.92 19.59 9.58
CA ALA A 123 20.33 20.69 10.42
C ALA A 123 19.93 20.40 11.87
N ARG A 124 20.52 21.14 12.81
CA ARG A 124 20.16 20.97 14.23
C ARG A 124 18.67 21.19 14.49
N SER A 125 18.02 22.07 13.72
CA SER A 125 16.57 22.31 13.79
C SER A 125 15.72 21.10 13.40
N ASP A 126 16.28 20.11 12.71
CA ASP A 126 15.56 18.87 12.38
C ASP A 126 15.57 17.87 13.52
N SER A 127 16.44 18.03 14.53
CA SER A 127 16.37 17.18 15.71
C SER A 127 15.03 17.33 16.44
N GLY A 128 14.63 16.29 17.16
CA GLY A 128 13.38 16.25 17.90
C GLY A 128 12.64 14.94 17.70
N GLU A 129 11.47 14.88 18.31
CA GLU A 129 10.57 13.73 18.23
C GLU A 129 9.61 13.88 17.04
N TYR A 130 9.56 12.83 16.22
CA TYR A 130 8.65 12.71 15.10
C TYR A 130 7.69 11.57 15.38
N GLU A 131 6.42 11.78 15.10
CA GLU A 131 5.38 10.77 15.28
C GLU A 131 4.79 10.38 13.91
N LEU A 132 4.61 9.08 13.72
CA LEU A 132 3.98 8.49 12.55
C LEU A 132 2.72 7.74 13.02
N THR A 133 1.56 8.21 12.55
CA THR A 133 0.27 7.60 12.84
C THR A 133 -0.33 7.02 11.57
N VAL A 134 -0.81 5.77 11.66
CA VAL A 134 -1.50 5.08 10.58
C VAL A 134 -2.89 4.70 11.06
N GLN A 135 -3.92 5.24 10.41
CA GLN A 135 -5.33 5.10 10.82
C GLN A 135 -6.23 4.74 9.64
N ILE A 136 -7.33 4.06 9.92
CA ILE A 136 -8.38 3.66 8.97
C ILE A 136 -9.62 4.48 9.27
#